data_AF-A0A158NQN1-F1
#
_entry.id   AF-A0A158NQN1-F1
#
_cell.length_a   1.000
_cell.length_b   1.000
_cell.length_c   1.000
_cell.angle_alpha   90.00
_cell.angle_beta   90.00
_cell.angle_gamma   90.00
#
_symmetry.space_group_name_H-M   'P 1'
#
loop_
_entity.id
_entity.type
_entity.pdbx_description
1 polymer ?
#
loop_
_entity_poly.entity_id
_entity_poly.type
_entity_poly.pdbx_seq_one_letter_code
_entity_poly.pdbx_strand_id
1 'polypeptide(L)'
;MAAYINRAMIQSSMIGGDSQLRSDVRNDNSPLQIFVKAKKRINDIFMDIEKYVEETVEFMTSFQNDQNIVTVEEAIKVKAYIDKIRAIKDVLKRDHMKVAFFGR
;
A
#
# COMPACT_ATOMS: atom_id res chain seq x y z
N MET A 1 -27.76 0.17 35.82
CA MET A 1 -28.57 1.19 35.12
C MET A 1 -28.00 1.38 33.73
N ALA A 2 -28.81 1.14 32.69
CA ALA A 2 -28.39 1.05 31.30
C ALA A 2 -28.21 2.44 30.66
N ALA A 3 -27.18 2.59 29.84
CA ALA A 3 -26.98 3.77 28.99
C ALA A 3 -27.92 3.71 27.78
N TYR A 4 -28.78 4.72 27.65
CA TYR A 4 -29.63 4.92 26.48
C TYR A 4 -28.82 5.61 25.37
N ILE A 5 -28.70 4.95 24.22
CA ILE A 5 -28.34 5.60 22.95
C ILE A 5 -29.57 5.47 22.02
N ASN A 6 -30.24 6.60 21.81
CA ASN A 6 -31.37 6.73 20.89
C ASN A 6 -30.90 6.52 19.45
N ARG A 7 -31.29 5.38 18.83
CA ARG A 7 -31.20 5.18 17.39
C ARG A 7 -32.53 5.57 16.76
N ALA A 8 -32.52 6.65 15.99
CA ALA A 8 -33.67 7.14 15.25
C ALA A 8 -34.32 6.02 14.41
N MET A 9 -35.65 5.96 14.47
CA MET A 9 -36.51 5.09 13.69
C MET A 9 -36.32 5.32 12.19
N ILE A 10 -36.02 4.26 11.44
CA ILE A 10 -36.36 4.19 10.01
C ILE A 10 -37.29 2.99 9.86
N GLN A 11 -38.58 3.30 9.79
CA GLN A 11 -39.64 2.38 9.41
C GLN A 11 -39.64 2.30 7.88
N SER A 12 -39.32 1.14 7.32
CA SER A 12 -39.69 0.76 5.96
C SER A 12 -39.86 -0.76 5.89
N SER A 13 -40.99 -1.11 5.30
CA SER A 13 -41.72 -2.36 5.24
C SER A 13 -40.97 -3.57 4.65
N MET A 14 -41.43 -4.73 5.09
CA MET A 14 -41.21 -6.09 4.56
C MET A 14 -41.10 -6.14 3.02
N ILE A 15 -40.13 -6.91 2.50
CA ILE A 15 -40.24 -7.86 1.35
C ILE A 15 -38.85 -8.46 1.06
N GLY A 16 -38.81 -9.79 0.91
CA GLY A 16 -37.90 -10.50 0.01
C GLY A 16 -36.47 -10.74 0.51
N GLY A 17 -36.03 -12.00 0.49
CA GLY A 17 -34.72 -12.42 0.95
C GLY A 17 -33.58 -11.90 0.09
N ASP A 18 -32.51 -11.47 0.76
CA ASP A 18 -31.13 -11.42 0.26
C ASP A 18 -30.20 -11.23 1.47
N SER A 19 -29.94 -12.32 2.17
CA SER A 19 -29.09 -12.37 3.38
C SER A 19 -27.59 -12.51 3.08
N GLN A 20 -27.13 -12.17 1.86
CA GLN A 20 -25.71 -12.27 1.47
C GLN A 20 -25.06 -10.98 0.95
N LEU A 21 -25.78 -9.85 0.80
CA LEU A 21 -25.22 -8.61 0.23
C LEU A 21 -25.08 -7.43 1.21
N ARG A 22 -25.32 -7.65 2.52
CA ARG A 22 -25.30 -6.56 3.53
C ARG A 22 -24.04 -6.52 4.41
N SER A 23 -22.97 -7.22 4.03
CA SER A 23 -21.70 -7.24 4.79
C SER A 23 -20.75 -6.08 4.53
N ASP A 24 -20.84 -5.36 3.41
CA ASP A 24 -19.69 -4.55 2.96
C ASP A 24 -19.79 -3.03 3.15
N VAL A 25 -20.99 -2.44 3.18
CA VAL A 25 -21.13 -0.97 3.24
C VAL A 25 -20.61 -0.37 4.56
N ARG A 26 -20.57 -1.16 5.64
CA ARG A 26 -20.02 -0.69 6.94
C ARG A 26 -18.51 -0.79 7.01
N ASN A 27 -17.90 -1.69 6.25
CA ASN A 27 -16.46 -1.96 6.33
C ASN A 27 -15.64 -0.88 5.59
N ASP A 28 -16.23 -0.26 4.57
CA ASP A 28 -15.65 0.85 3.81
C ASP A 28 -15.53 2.17 4.60
N ASN A 29 -16.19 2.27 5.76
CA ASN A 29 -16.26 3.49 6.58
C ASN A 29 -15.41 3.44 7.85
N SER A 30 -14.61 2.38 8.05
CA SER A 30 -13.70 2.33 9.22
C SER A 30 -12.52 3.30 9.03
N PRO A 31 -12.17 4.13 10.02
CA PRO A 31 -10.98 4.99 9.96
C PRO A 31 -9.68 4.21 9.69
N LEU A 32 -9.61 2.94 10.11
CA LEU A 32 -8.45 2.08 9.84
C LEU A 32 -8.26 1.80 8.34
N GLN A 33 -9.31 1.92 7.52
CA GLN A 33 -9.21 1.77 6.06
C GLN A 33 -8.33 2.85 5.43
N ILE A 34 -8.14 4.00 6.08
CA ILE A 34 -7.22 5.03 5.60
C ILE A 34 -5.79 4.47 5.57
N PHE A 35 -5.37 3.78 6.64
CA PHE A 35 -4.07 3.11 6.69
C PHE A 35 -3.97 2.00 5.64
N VAL A 36 -5.01 1.18 5.48
CA VAL A 36 -5.01 0.09 4.48
C VAL A 36 -4.86 0.64 3.06
N LYS A 37 -5.63 1.69 2.70
CA LYS A 37 -5.57 2.34 1.39
C LYS A 37 -4.22 3.01 1.15
N ALA A 38 -3.68 3.71 2.14
CA ALA A 38 -2.35 4.32 2.07
C ALA A 38 -1.25 3.26 1.91
N LYS A 39 -1.30 2.19 2.73
CA LYS A 39 -0.36 1.06 2.66
C LYS A 39 -0.39 0.39 1.28
N LYS A 40 -1.58 0.16 0.71
CA LYS A 40 -1.69 -0.39 -0.66
C LYS A 40 -1.05 0.55 -1.67
N ARG A 41 -1.45 1.82 -1.67
CA ARG A 41 -0.97 2.83 -2.62
C ARG A 41 0.56 2.99 -2.59
N ILE A 42 1.18 3.03 -1.41
CA ILE A 42 2.64 3.17 -1.31
C ILE A 42 3.37 1.90 -1.77
N ASN A 43 2.83 0.71 -1.49
CA ASN A 43 3.41 -0.53 -1.99
C ASN A 43 3.34 -0.59 -3.52
N ASP A 44 2.20 -0.21 -4.12
CA ASP A 44 2.02 -0.16 -5.57
C ASP A 44 3.05 0.80 -6.23
N ILE A 45 3.22 2.00 -5.67
CA ILE A 45 4.23 2.97 -6.13
C ILE A 45 5.64 2.37 -6.08
N PHE A 46 6.00 1.67 -5.01
CA PHE A 46 7.34 1.06 -4.90
C PHE A 46 7.54 -0.14 -5.82
N MET A 47 6.47 -0.82 -6.25
CA MET A 47 6.56 -1.80 -7.33
C MET A 47 6.85 -1.14 -8.67
N ASP A 48 6.18 -0.03 -8.98
CA ASP A 48 6.41 0.73 -10.21
C ASP A 48 7.83 1.34 -10.25
N ILE A 49 8.31 1.85 -9.12
CA ILE A 49 9.68 2.40 -9.00
C ILE A 49 10.73 1.30 -9.21
N GLU A 50 10.54 0.10 -8.64
CA GLU A 50 11.48 -1.02 -8.86
C GLU A 50 11.58 -1.35 -10.36
N LYS A 51 10.43 -1.53 -11.02
CA LYS A 51 10.36 -1.82 -12.44
C LYS A 51 11.06 -0.73 -13.27
N TYR A 52 10.78 0.54 -12.97
CA TYR A 52 11.40 1.67 -13.68
C TYR A 52 12.93 1.68 -13.54
N VAL A 53 13.46 1.40 -12.34
CA VAL A 53 14.90 1.35 -12.11
C VAL A 53 15.53 0.13 -12.80
N GLU A 54 14.87 -1.03 -12.80
CA GLU A 54 15.32 -2.21 -13.52
C GLU A 54 15.41 -1.95 -15.04
N GLU A 55 14.37 -1.35 -15.64
CA GLU A 55 14.36 -0.93 -17.04
C GLU A 55 15.46 0.11 -17.33
N THR A 56 15.71 1.04 -16.40
CA THR A 56 16.78 2.03 -16.54
C THR A 56 18.16 1.39 -16.53
N VAL A 57 18.40 0.39 -15.68
CA VAL A 57 19.68 -0.34 -15.65
C VAL A 57 19.88 -1.13 -16.94
N GLU A 58 18.84 -1.78 -17.45
CA GLU A 58 18.88 -2.49 -18.73
C GLU A 58 19.19 -1.53 -19.88
N PHE A 59 18.49 -0.40 -19.93
CA PHE A 59 18.74 0.67 -20.89
C PHE A 59 20.19 1.18 -20.81
N MET A 60 20.68 1.53 -19.62
CA MET A 60 22.07 1.99 -19.46
C MET A 60 23.10 0.93 -19.86
N THR A 61 22.79 -0.35 -19.67
CA THR A 61 23.69 -1.45 -20.03
C THR A 61 23.78 -1.64 -21.54
N SER A 62 22.71 -1.34 -22.30
CA SER A 62 22.72 -1.46 -23.77
C SER A 62 23.62 -0.41 -24.46
N PHE A 63 23.85 0.75 -23.84
CA PHE A 63 24.76 1.79 -24.34
C PHE A 63 26.21 1.64 -23.87
N GLN A 64 26.58 0.61 -23.11
CA GLN A 64 27.96 0.44 -22.63
C GLN A 64 28.99 0.26 -23.77
N ASN A 65 28.53 -0.10 -24.98
CA ASN A 65 29.38 -0.21 -26.17
C ASN A 65 29.62 1.16 -26.84
N ASP A 66 28.72 2.13 -26.65
CA ASP A 66 28.86 3.50 -27.14
C ASP A 66 29.64 4.29 -26.08
N GLN A 67 30.96 4.07 -26.06
CA GLN A 67 31.90 4.63 -25.09
C GLN A 67 31.87 6.16 -25.11
N ASN A 68 30.97 6.75 -24.31
CA ASN A 68 30.96 8.11 -23.75
C ASN A 68 29.54 8.61 -23.39
N ILE A 69 28.48 7.85 -23.61
CA ILE A 69 27.12 8.30 -23.27
C ILE A 69 26.81 8.16 -21.77
N VAL A 70 27.30 7.09 -21.14
CA VAL A 70 27.04 6.77 -19.73
C VAL A 70 28.34 6.42 -19.03
N THR A 71 28.58 7.02 -17.86
CA THR A 71 29.76 6.67 -17.05
C THR A 71 29.54 5.37 -16.27
N VAL A 72 30.61 4.60 -16.10
CA VAL A 72 30.57 3.34 -15.33
C VAL A 72 30.11 3.59 -13.88
N GLU A 73 30.50 4.73 -13.30
CA GLU A 73 30.12 5.12 -11.95
C GLU A 73 28.61 5.37 -11.80
N GLU A 74 27.98 6.02 -12.79
CA GLU A 74 26.53 6.24 -12.81
C GLU A 74 25.78 4.91 -12.94
N ALA A 75 26.23 4.01 -13.82
CA ALA A 75 25.64 2.69 -13.97
C ALA A 75 25.70 1.88 -12.66
N ILE A 76 26.82 1.92 -11.94
CA ILE A 76 26.97 1.27 -10.63
C ILE A 76 26.02 1.90 -9.60
N LYS A 77 25.90 3.24 -9.56
CA LYS A 77 25.00 3.93 -8.64
C LYS A 77 23.53 3.55 -8.87
N VAL A 78 23.09 3.54 -10.12
CA VAL A 78 21.70 3.21 -10.47
C VAL A 78 21.40 1.74 -10.15
N LYS A 79 22.34 0.83 -10.43
CA LYS A 79 22.22 -0.59 -10.04
C LYS A 79 22.06 -0.76 -8.53
N ALA A 80 22.79 0.01 -7.72
CA ALA A 80 22.67 -0.03 -6.27
C ALA A 80 21.32 0.49 -5.73
N TYR A 81 20.51 1.20 -6.54
CA TYR A 81 19.16 1.60 -6.13
C TYR A 81 18.19 0.41 -6.09
N ILE A 82 18.40 -0.62 -6.91
CA ILE A 82 17.56 -1.83 -6.91
C ILE A 82 17.52 -2.45 -5.51
N ASP A 83 18.70 -2.66 -4.91
CA ASP A 83 18.80 -3.27 -3.57
C ASP A 83 18.15 -2.40 -2.49
N LYS A 84 18.30 -1.08 -2.58
CA LYS A 84 17.66 -0.13 -1.65
C LYS A 84 16.13 -0.16 -1.78
N ILE A 85 15.61 -0.20 -3.00
CA ILE A 85 14.17 -0.26 -3.27
C ILE A 85 13.58 -1.57 -2.74
N ARG A 86 14.26 -2.70 -2.97
CA ARG A 86 13.86 -4.02 -2.44
C ARG A 86 13.79 -4.02 -0.92
N ALA A 87 14.80 -3.47 -0.25
CA ALA A 87 14.80 -3.33 1.21
C ALA A 87 13.62 -2.49 1.72
N ILE A 88 13.28 -1.40 1.03
CA ILE A 88 12.12 -0.57 1.38
C ILE A 88 10.81 -1.34 1.19
N LYS A 89 10.64 -2.06 0.07
CA LYS A 89 9.46 -2.91 -0.16
C LYS A 89 9.26 -3.94 0.95
N ASP A 90 10.34 -4.59 1.39
CA ASP A 90 10.27 -5.58 2.48
C ASP A 90 9.84 -4.97 3.81
N VAL A 91 10.22 -3.71 4.08
CA VAL A 91 9.75 -2.96 5.25
C VAL A 91 8.27 -2.59 5.08
N LEU A 92 7.88 -2.01 3.95
CA LEU A 92 6.50 -1.58 3.67
C LEU A 92 5.49 -2.72 3.68
N LYS A 93 5.89 -3.93 3.24
CA LYS A 93 5.03 -5.11 3.26
C LYS A 93 4.63 -5.52 4.68
N ARG A 94 5.53 -5.35 5.65
CA ARG A 94 5.36 -5.77 7.05
C ARG A 94 4.71 -4.72 7.94
N ASP A 95 4.52 -3.50 7.43
CA ASP A 95 4.02 -2.39 8.23
C ASP A 95 2.58 -2.60 8.74
N HIS A 96 2.33 -2.29 10.00
CA HIS A 96 1.02 -2.48 10.64
C HIS A 96 0.85 -1.52 11.82
N MET A 97 -0.39 -1.08 12.04
CA MET A 97 -0.72 -0.27 13.21
C MET A 97 -0.60 -1.11 14.50
N LYS A 98 0.00 -0.51 15.53
CA LYS A 98 0.17 -1.13 16.85
C LYS A 98 -0.41 -0.21 17.92
N VAL A 99 -1.19 -0.76 18.83
CA VAL A 99 -1.64 -0.10 20.06
C VAL A 99 -1.14 -0.92 21.25
N ALA A 100 -0.66 -0.24 22.29
CA ALA A 100 -0.20 -0.87 23.52
C ALA A 100 -0.94 -0.24 24.69
N PHE A 101 -1.49 -1.08 25.56
CA PHE A 101 -2.18 -0.67 26.77
C PHE A 101 -1.30 -0.97 27.97
N PHE A 102 -1.29 -0.04 28.93
CA PHE A 102 -0.57 -0.20 30.18
C PHE A 102 -1.52 0.08 31.34
N GLY A 103 -1.34 -0.64 32.44
CA GLY A 103 -2.11 -0.54 33.67
C GLY A 103 -1.23 -0.84 34.87
N ARG A 104 -1.68 -0.41 36.07
CA ARG A 104 -1.01 -0.70 37.34
C ARG A 104 -1.23 -2.14 37.78
#